data_AF-A0A7Z1R565-F1
#
_entry.id   AF-A0A7Z1R565-F1
#
_cell.length_a   1.000
_cell.length_b   1.000
_cell.length_c   1.000
_cell.angle_alpha   90.00
_cell.angle_beta   90.00
_cell.angle_gamma   90.00
#
_symmetry.space_group_name_H-M   'P 1'
#
loop_
_entity.id
_entity.type
_entity.pdbx_description
1 polymer ?
#
loop_
_entity_poly.entity_id
_entity_poly.type
_entity_poly.pdbx_seq_one_letter_code
_entity_poly.pdbx_strand_id
1 'polypeptide(L)'
;MRTHRLWLALPVILLAAACGPTDQPAEPVAASVTNELLGIRLDPLPPDFAVAVNDDRGLELVPVEAKVGGRVVFEVGDEEPLIDLVAAVHRHQRRVEEMPGADYKGGQELVTPLGSAFYSRGRYLAGAELVEEAVLVSKHPSSNRLLVISYRYPAGADSSVRVQQLLEIVSVVQAIGGGAPAAGE
;
A
#
# COMPACT_ATOMS: atom_id res chain seq x y z
N MET A 1 -13.96 18.92 66.70
CA MET A 1 -13.43 20.23 67.18
C MET A 1 -13.53 21.24 66.04
N ARG A 2 -14.31 22.30 66.27
CA ARG A 2 -14.19 23.71 65.80
C ARG A 2 -13.39 23.97 64.51
N THR A 3 -14.03 24.29 63.38
CA THR A 3 -14.38 25.66 62.87
C THR A 3 -13.19 26.61 62.72
N HIS A 4 -12.88 27.03 61.50
CA HIS A 4 -12.95 28.45 61.08
C HIS A 4 -12.95 28.60 59.55
N ARG A 5 -13.98 29.33 59.08
CA ARG A 5 -14.11 29.93 57.74
C ARG A 5 -13.07 31.05 57.58
N LEU A 6 -12.51 31.23 56.39
CA LEU A 6 -12.26 32.58 55.87
C LEU A 6 -12.47 32.62 54.35
N TRP A 7 -13.45 33.43 53.98
CA TRP A 7 -13.74 33.98 52.66
C TRP A 7 -12.59 34.88 52.20
N LEU A 8 -12.22 34.83 50.91
CA LEU A 8 -11.66 35.97 50.20
C LEU A 8 -11.87 35.80 48.68
N ALA A 9 -12.11 36.95 48.05
CA ALA A 9 -12.90 37.17 46.86
C ALA A 9 -12.23 36.77 45.53
N LEU A 10 -13.10 36.48 44.55
CA LEU A 10 -12.78 36.48 43.12
C LEU A 10 -12.16 37.82 42.68
N PRO A 11 -11.27 37.76 41.70
CA PRO A 11 -11.38 38.61 40.52
C PRO A 11 -11.80 37.77 39.32
N VAL A 12 -12.93 38.16 38.73
CA VAL A 12 -13.33 37.84 37.37
C VAL A 12 -12.28 38.45 36.44
N ILE A 13 -11.47 37.62 35.80
CA ILE A 13 -10.67 38.05 34.65
C ILE A 13 -11.47 37.67 33.41
N LEU A 14 -12.14 38.68 32.83
CA LEU A 14 -12.52 38.66 31.42
C LEU A 14 -11.22 38.58 30.60
N LEU A 15 -10.92 37.43 30.02
CA LEU A 15 -9.98 37.32 28.93
C LEU A 15 -10.76 37.15 27.63
N ALA A 16 -10.54 38.15 26.77
CA ALA A 16 -11.20 38.40 25.53
C ALA A 16 -11.19 37.19 24.58
N ALA A 17 -12.26 37.12 23.78
CA ALA A 17 -12.27 36.37 22.54
C ALA A 17 -11.08 36.81 21.66
N ALA A 18 -10.04 35.98 21.61
CA ALA A 18 -9.04 36.02 20.56
C ALA A 18 -9.34 34.87 19.59
N CYS A 19 -10.15 35.16 18.58
CA CYS A 19 -10.14 34.40 17.33
C CYS A 19 -8.77 34.63 16.66
N GLY A 20 -7.74 33.92 17.12
CA GLY A 20 -6.56 33.69 16.30
C GLY A 20 -6.88 32.58 15.29
N PRO A 21 -6.43 32.68 14.03
CA PRO A 21 -6.43 31.50 13.17
C PRO A 21 -5.64 30.42 13.90
N THR A 22 -6.29 29.30 14.16
CA THR A 22 -5.63 28.11 14.70
C THR A 22 -4.46 27.81 13.76
N ASP A 23 -3.23 28.04 14.23
CA ASP A 23 -2.00 27.42 13.70
C ASP A 23 -2.15 25.92 13.94
N GLN A 24 -3.05 25.29 13.19
CA GLN A 24 -3.07 23.85 13.02
C GLN A 24 -1.83 23.57 12.17
N PRO A 25 -0.83 22.84 12.69
CA PRO A 25 0.32 22.44 11.88
C PRO A 25 -0.25 21.84 10.60
N ALA A 26 0.10 22.41 9.44
CA ALA A 26 -0.36 21.88 8.16
C ALA A 26 -0.05 20.39 8.17
N GLU A 27 -1.09 19.55 7.97
CA GLU A 27 -0.89 18.12 7.87
C GLU A 27 0.23 17.91 6.83
N PRO A 28 1.25 17.08 7.13
CA PRO A 28 2.31 16.82 6.18
C PRO A 28 1.65 16.42 4.87
N VAL A 29 1.87 17.21 3.81
CA VAL A 29 1.31 16.89 2.49
C VAL A 29 1.90 15.54 2.13
N ALA A 30 1.09 14.49 2.21
CA ALA A 30 1.55 13.15 1.94
C ALA A 30 1.99 13.12 0.47
N ALA A 31 3.27 12.80 0.25
CA ALA A 31 3.85 12.81 -1.09
C ALA A 31 3.09 11.84 -1.98
N SER A 32 2.79 12.21 -3.22
CA SER A 32 2.27 11.27 -4.22
C SER A 32 3.39 10.85 -5.18
N VAL A 33 3.32 9.64 -5.72
CA VAL A 33 4.24 9.19 -6.78
C VAL A 33 3.46 8.79 -8.03
N THR A 34 3.93 9.23 -9.19
CA THR A 34 3.34 8.92 -10.49
C THR A 34 4.37 8.18 -11.35
N ASN A 35 3.94 7.12 -12.04
CA ASN A 35 4.73 6.47 -13.09
C ASN A 35 3.91 6.48 -14.39
N GLU A 36 4.27 7.38 -15.30
CA GLU A 36 3.58 7.60 -16.58
C GLU A 36 3.62 6.38 -17.50
N LEU A 37 4.72 5.61 -17.48
CA LEU A 37 4.88 4.43 -18.31
C LEU A 37 3.92 3.29 -17.89
N LEU A 38 3.79 3.10 -16.58
CA LEU A 38 2.85 2.14 -16.01
C LEU A 38 1.42 2.66 -16.03
N GLY A 39 1.19 3.97 -16.18
CA GLY A 39 -0.14 4.56 -16.18
C GLY A 39 -0.79 4.62 -14.79
N ILE A 40 0.01 4.57 -13.72
CA ILE A 40 -0.45 4.54 -12.32
C ILE A 40 0.08 5.71 -11.49
N ARG A 41 -0.69 6.05 -10.46
CA ARG A 41 -0.32 6.98 -9.39
C ARG A 41 -0.62 6.35 -8.04
N LEU A 42 0.26 6.56 -7.06
CA LEU A 42 -0.02 6.31 -5.65
C LEU A 42 -0.27 7.66 -4.98
N ASP A 43 -1.49 7.85 -4.49
CA ASP A 43 -1.90 9.10 -3.86
C ASP A 43 -2.82 8.83 -2.65
N PRO A 44 -2.32 8.98 -1.41
CA PRO A 44 -0.93 9.30 -1.06
C PRO A 44 0.04 8.11 -1.24
N LEU A 45 1.35 8.36 -1.28
CA LEU A 45 2.36 7.33 -1.06
C LEU A 45 2.25 6.83 0.38
N PRO A 46 2.17 5.50 0.63
CA PRO A 46 2.09 4.98 1.99
C PRO A 46 3.33 5.38 2.81
N PRO A 47 3.15 5.87 4.04
CA PRO A 47 4.22 6.53 4.81
C PRO A 47 5.37 5.59 5.19
N ASP A 48 5.11 4.28 5.24
CA ASP A 48 6.10 3.26 5.56
C ASP A 48 7.01 2.91 4.38
N PHE A 49 6.79 3.52 3.21
CA PHE A 49 7.51 3.22 1.98
C PHE A 49 8.17 4.46 1.37
N ALA A 50 9.37 4.25 0.82
CA ALA A 50 10.07 5.18 -0.04
C ALA A 50 10.15 4.62 -1.46
N VAL A 51 10.19 5.51 -2.45
CA VAL A 51 10.44 5.15 -3.85
C VAL A 51 11.91 4.79 -4.02
N ALA A 52 12.18 3.55 -4.43
CA ALA A 52 13.53 3.09 -4.77
C ALA A 52 13.84 3.26 -6.26
N VAL A 53 12.86 2.98 -7.11
CA VAL A 53 12.95 3.11 -8.57
C VAL A 53 11.65 3.71 -9.08
N ASN A 54 11.76 4.69 -9.97
CA ASN A 54 10.65 5.22 -10.76
C ASN A 54 11.22 5.71 -12.09
N ASP A 55 11.42 4.77 -13.01
CA ASP A 55 12.02 5.02 -14.32
C ASP A 55 11.31 4.21 -15.41
N ASP A 56 11.94 4.10 -16.57
CA ASP A 56 11.46 3.35 -17.73
C ASP A 56 11.41 1.82 -17.51
N ARG A 57 11.99 1.33 -16.42
CA ARG A 57 11.96 -0.10 -16.04
C ARG A 57 10.82 -0.42 -15.08
N GLY A 58 10.24 0.58 -14.42
CA GLY A 58 9.06 0.42 -13.58
C GLY A 58 9.05 1.27 -12.31
N LEU A 59 8.17 0.88 -11.39
CA LEU A 59 8.03 1.47 -10.07
C LEU A 59 8.38 0.43 -9.01
N GLU A 60 9.30 0.78 -8.12
CA GLU A 60 9.67 -0.03 -6.95
C GLU A 60 9.63 0.80 -5.68
N LEU A 61 9.09 0.20 -4.63
CA LEU A 61 9.09 0.77 -3.28
C LEU A 61 9.91 -0.11 -2.33
N VAL A 62 10.51 0.51 -1.34
CA VAL A 62 11.20 -0.16 -0.23
C VAL A 62 10.70 0.42 1.09
N PRO A 63 10.64 -0.38 2.18
CA PRO A 63 10.31 0.15 3.48
C PRO A 63 11.30 1.25 3.90
N VAL A 64 10.79 2.31 4.52
CA VAL A 64 11.62 3.40 5.05
C VAL A 64 12.55 2.90 6.16
N GLU A 65 12.10 1.93 6.94
CA GLU A 65 12.91 1.29 7.98
C GLU A 65 13.74 0.15 7.41
N ALA A 66 15.05 0.36 7.27
CA ALA A 66 15.96 -0.63 6.66
C ALA A 66 15.97 -2.01 7.35
N LYS A 67 15.65 -2.08 8.65
CA LYS A 67 15.61 -3.34 9.42
C LYS A 67 14.45 -4.25 9.04
N VAL A 68 13.39 -3.65 8.49
CA VAL A 68 12.17 -4.34 8.08
C VAL A 68 12.43 -5.11 6.78
N GLY A 69 13.22 -4.55 5.86
CA GLY A 69 13.61 -5.21 4.61
C GLY A 69 12.44 -5.48 3.66
N GLY A 70 12.79 -5.85 2.42
CA GLY A 70 11.83 -6.19 1.37
C GLY A 70 11.67 -5.11 0.29
N ARG A 71 10.95 -5.46 -0.76
CA ARG A 71 10.75 -4.66 -1.96
C ARG A 71 9.39 -4.93 -2.56
N VAL A 72 8.68 -3.86 -2.89
CA VAL A 72 7.44 -3.90 -3.66
C VAL A 72 7.75 -3.50 -5.09
N VAL A 73 7.32 -4.30 -6.06
CA VAL A 73 7.52 -4.03 -7.50
C VAL A 73 6.17 -4.01 -8.19
N PHE A 74 5.96 -3.01 -9.04
CA PHE A 74 4.78 -2.87 -9.88
C PHE A 74 5.13 -3.23 -11.32
N GLU A 75 4.35 -4.13 -11.90
CA GLU A 75 4.48 -4.54 -13.30
C GLU A 75 3.13 -4.42 -13.99
N VAL A 76 3.13 -3.94 -15.23
CA VAL A 76 1.94 -3.90 -16.08
C VAL A 76 2.22 -4.70 -17.35
N GLY A 77 1.45 -5.77 -17.54
CA GLY A 77 1.56 -6.65 -18.71
C GLY A 77 1.10 -5.97 -20.01
N ASP A 78 1.11 -6.70 -21.13
CA ASP A 78 0.61 -6.17 -22.40
C ASP A 78 -0.91 -5.96 -22.39
N GLU A 79 -1.42 -5.27 -23.41
CA GLU A 79 -2.86 -5.17 -23.62
C GLU A 79 -3.42 -6.50 -24.13
N GLU A 80 -4.43 -7.01 -23.43
CA GLU A 80 -5.06 -8.28 -23.76
C GLU A 80 -6.56 -8.05 -23.99
N PRO A 81 -7.25 -8.86 -24.83
CA PRO A 81 -8.71 -8.76 -24.98
C PRO A 81 -9.49 -9.14 -23.71
N LEU A 82 -8.94 -10.04 -22.90
CA LEU A 82 -9.53 -10.49 -21.64
C LEU A 82 -8.42 -10.79 -20.64
N ILE A 83 -8.52 -10.20 -19.45
CA ILE A 83 -7.57 -10.44 -18.35
C ILE A 83 -8.02 -11.65 -17.53
N ASP A 84 -7.23 -12.73 -17.59
CA ASP A 84 -7.44 -13.93 -16.76
C ASP A 84 -6.60 -13.86 -15.48
N LEU A 85 -7.23 -13.36 -14.41
CA LEU A 85 -6.59 -13.23 -13.09
C LEU A 85 -6.28 -14.59 -12.44
N VAL A 86 -7.08 -15.61 -12.74
CA VAL A 86 -6.86 -16.97 -12.22
C VAL A 86 -5.61 -17.57 -12.86
N ALA A 87 -5.46 -17.43 -14.18
CA ALA A 87 -4.25 -17.83 -14.87
C ALA A 87 -3.02 -17.07 -14.35
N ALA A 88 -3.15 -15.78 -14.03
CA ALA A 88 -2.07 -14.98 -13.46
C ALA A 88 -1.63 -15.49 -12.07
N VAL A 89 -2.55 -15.82 -11.17
CA VAL A 89 -2.19 -16.44 -9.88
C VAL A 89 -1.65 -17.85 -10.03
N HIS A 90 -2.15 -18.66 -10.97
CA HIS A 90 -1.56 -19.97 -11.22
C HIS A 90 -0.13 -19.88 -11.80
N ARG A 91 0.20 -18.83 -12.57
CA ARG A 91 1.59 -18.54 -12.96
C ARG A 91 2.45 -18.26 -11.74
N HIS A 92 1.95 -17.45 -10.80
CA HIS A 92 2.64 -17.19 -9.53
C HIS A 92 2.89 -18.47 -8.74
N GLN A 93 1.86 -19.30 -8.54
CA GLN A 93 1.96 -20.57 -7.84
C GLN A 93 3.03 -21.47 -8.45
N ARG A 94 2.97 -21.74 -9.77
CA ARG A 94 3.95 -22.60 -10.44
C ARG A 94 5.37 -22.08 -10.28
N ARG A 95 5.58 -20.78 -10.47
CA ARG A 95 6.89 -20.15 -10.28
C ARG A 95 7.42 -20.39 -8.87
N VAL A 96 6.59 -20.21 -7.83
CA VAL A 96 6.99 -20.49 -6.44
C VAL A 96 7.32 -21.97 -6.26
N GLU A 97 6.46 -22.87 -6.73
CA GLU A 97 6.62 -24.32 -6.56
C GLU A 97 7.88 -24.87 -7.27
N GLU A 98 8.37 -24.17 -8.29
CA GLU A 98 9.63 -24.49 -8.98
C GLU A 98 10.88 -24.02 -8.21
N MET A 99 10.74 -23.20 -7.17
CA MET A 99 11.88 -22.66 -6.42
C MET A 99 12.45 -23.66 -5.39
N PRO A 100 13.75 -23.58 -5.06
CA PRO A 100 14.33 -24.40 -4.01
C PRO A 100 13.67 -24.13 -2.64
N GLY A 101 13.35 -25.19 -1.89
CA GLY A 101 12.72 -25.06 -0.57
C GLY A 101 11.32 -24.42 -0.60
N ALA A 102 10.62 -24.52 -1.74
CA ALA A 102 9.31 -23.92 -1.92
C ALA A 102 8.25 -24.42 -0.92
N ASP A 103 7.45 -23.48 -0.46
CA ASP A 103 6.32 -23.70 0.44
C ASP A 103 5.21 -22.71 0.04
N TYR A 104 4.33 -23.15 -0.85
CA TYR A 104 3.21 -22.36 -1.32
C TYR A 104 2.13 -22.24 -0.24
N LYS A 105 1.74 -21.01 0.10
CA LYS A 105 0.81 -20.70 1.19
C LYS A 105 -0.63 -20.51 0.75
N GLY A 106 -0.92 -20.71 -0.54
CA GLY A 106 -2.24 -20.56 -1.12
C GLY A 106 -2.48 -19.17 -1.72
N GLY A 107 -3.70 -18.99 -2.21
CA GLY A 107 -4.20 -17.74 -2.73
C GLY A 107 -5.70 -17.61 -2.50
N GLN A 108 -6.21 -16.40 -2.63
CA GLN A 108 -7.63 -16.09 -2.47
C GLN A 108 -8.02 -14.92 -3.37
N GLU A 109 -9.28 -14.89 -3.77
CA GLU A 109 -9.87 -13.71 -4.40
C GLU A 109 -10.10 -12.62 -3.35
N LEU A 110 -9.91 -11.36 -3.74
CA LEU A 110 -10.09 -10.17 -2.95
C LEU A 110 -10.96 -9.17 -3.72
N VAL A 111 -11.72 -8.36 -2.97
CA VAL A 111 -12.34 -7.16 -3.49
C VAL A 111 -11.49 -5.96 -3.05
N THR A 112 -11.05 -5.16 -4.01
CA THR A 112 -10.18 -4.00 -3.80
C THR A 112 -10.79 -2.75 -4.43
N PRO A 113 -10.27 -1.55 -4.18
CA PRO A 113 -10.68 -0.35 -4.92
C PRO A 113 -10.49 -0.45 -6.44
N LEU A 114 -9.60 -1.35 -6.91
CA LEU A 114 -9.38 -1.65 -8.33
C LEU A 114 -10.38 -2.68 -8.90
N GLY A 115 -11.34 -3.14 -8.09
CA GLY A 115 -12.25 -4.24 -8.42
C GLY A 115 -11.75 -5.60 -7.90
N SER A 116 -12.13 -6.68 -8.58
CA SER A 116 -11.65 -8.03 -8.26
C SER A 116 -10.13 -8.13 -8.45
N ALA A 117 -9.47 -8.70 -7.46
CA ALA A 117 -8.06 -9.03 -7.49
C ALA A 117 -7.85 -10.44 -6.95
N PHE A 118 -6.74 -11.07 -7.32
CA PHE A 118 -6.33 -12.32 -6.70
C PHE A 118 -5.01 -12.12 -5.97
N TYR A 119 -4.97 -12.59 -4.74
CA TYR A 119 -3.79 -12.59 -3.90
C TYR A 119 -3.23 -14.01 -3.80
N SER A 120 -1.91 -14.14 -3.78
CA SER A 120 -1.23 -15.42 -3.67
C SER A 120 0.10 -15.24 -2.94
N ARG A 121 0.53 -16.26 -2.18
CA ARG A 121 1.75 -16.17 -1.38
C ARG A 121 2.52 -17.48 -1.34
N GLY A 122 3.84 -17.36 -1.29
CA GLY A 122 4.73 -18.50 -1.08
C GLY A 122 6.03 -18.12 -0.39
N ARG A 123 6.74 -19.14 0.10
CA ARG A 123 8.12 -19.03 0.60
C ARG A 123 9.03 -19.87 -0.26
N TYR A 124 10.28 -19.45 -0.40
CA TYR A 124 11.32 -20.22 -1.08
C TYR A 124 12.71 -19.72 -0.70
N LEU A 125 13.73 -20.52 -1.00
CA LEU A 125 15.13 -20.13 -0.86
C LEU A 125 15.60 -19.34 -2.08
N ALA A 126 16.06 -18.13 -1.85
CA ALA A 126 16.77 -17.32 -2.83
C ALA A 126 18.28 -17.33 -2.49
N GLY A 127 19.02 -18.26 -3.10
CA GLY A 127 20.38 -18.55 -2.66
C GLY A 127 20.36 -19.19 -1.27
N ALA A 128 20.96 -18.52 -0.28
CA ALA A 128 20.98 -18.98 1.11
C ALA A 128 19.87 -18.36 1.99
N GLU A 129 19.12 -17.39 1.46
CA GLU A 129 18.11 -16.65 2.22
C GLU A 129 16.72 -17.23 2.03
N LEU A 130 15.98 -17.45 3.11
CA LEU A 130 14.57 -17.78 3.04
C LEU A 130 13.77 -16.49 2.81
N VAL A 131 13.06 -16.46 1.71
CA VAL A 131 12.25 -15.33 1.26
C VAL A 131 10.78 -15.71 1.28
N GLU A 132 9.93 -14.75 1.61
CA GLU A 132 8.50 -14.81 1.37
C GLU A 132 8.14 -13.81 0.26
N GLU A 133 7.26 -14.24 -0.64
CA GLU A 133 6.75 -13.41 -1.71
C GLU A 133 5.23 -13.48 -1.72
N ALA A 134 4.61 -12.30 -1.64
CA ALA A 134 3.19 -12.09 -1.82
C ALA A 134 2.96 -11.37 -3.14
N VAL A 135 2.00 -11.83 -3.94
CA VAL A 135 1.61 -11.21 -5.19
C VAL A 135 0.13 -10.91 -5.15
N LEU A 136 -0.23 -9.69 -5.55
CA LEU A 136 -1.59 -9.31 -5.88
C LEU A 136 -1.66 -9.03 -7.38
N VAL A 137 -2.62 -9.65 -8.05
CA VAL A 137 -2.91 -9.41 -9.46
C VAL A 137 -4.31 -8.81 -9.60
N SER A 138 -4.43 -7.77 -10.41
CA SER A 138 -5.71 -7.12 -10.70
C SER A 138 -5.74 -6.67 -12.16
N LYS A 139 -6.91 -6.25 -12.62
CA LYS A 139 -6.97 -5.46 -13.86
C LYS A 139 -6.35 -4.08 -13.59
N HIS A 140 -5.65 -3.55 -14.59
CA HIS A 140 -5.11 -2.19 -14.56
C HIS A 140 -6.25 -1.16 -14.49
N PRO A 141 -6.14 -0.08 -13.69
CA PRO A 141 -7.25 0.87 -13.46
C PRO A 141 -7.72 1.65 -14.69
N SER A 142 -6.89 1.81 -15.73
CA SER A 142 -7.24 2.58 -16.94
C SER A 142 -7.22 1.81 -18.26
N SER A 143 -6.84 0.54 -18.26
CA SER A 143 -6.61 -0.22 -19.50
C SER A 143 -6.91 -1.70 -19.34
N ASN A 144 -7.05 -2.43 -20.45
CA ASN A 144 -7.21 -3.87 -20.42
C ASN A 144 -5.83 -4.57 -20.34
N ARG A 145 -5.09 -4.25 -19.27
CA ARG A 145 -3.76 -4.79 -18.99
C ARG A 145 -3.79 -5.46 -17.61
N LEU A 146 -2.91 -6.44 -17.40
CA LEU A 146 -2.72 -7.05 -16.09
C LEU A 146 -1.83 -6.13 -15.24
N LEU A 147 -2.28 -5.76 -14.04
CA LEU A 147 -1.45 -5.14 -13.02
C LEU A 147 -1.00 -6.22 -12.03
N VAL A 148 0.31 -6.32 -11.81
CA VAL A 148 0.92 -7.22 -10.84
C VAL A 148 1.68 -6.38 -9.83
N ILE A 149 1.36 -6.57 -8.55
CA ILE A 149 2.07 -5.96 -7.42
C ILE A 149 2.69 -7.08 -6.61
N SER A 150 4.01 -7.20 -6.66
CA SER A 150 4.77 -8.21 -5.92
C SER A 150 5.44 -7.58 -4.71
N TYR A 151 5.34 -8.21 -3.55
CA TYR A 151 6.05 -7.83 -2.34
C TYR A 151 6.91 -9.00 -1.88
N ARG A 152 8.22 -8.85 -2.06
CA ARG A 152 9.23 -9.82 -1.65
C ARG A 152 9.96 -9.34 -0.40
N TYR A 153 10.07 -10.16 0.63
CA TYR A 153 10.68 -9.81 1.93
C TYR A 153 11.32 -11.03 2.60
N PRO A 154 12.25 -10.83 3.56
CA PRO A 154 12.78 -11.93 4.36
C PRO A 154 11.65 -12.69 5.05
N ALA A 155 11.65 -14.02 4.99
CA ALA A 155 10.63 -14.80 5.65
C ALA A 155 10.74 -14.67 7.17
N GLY A 156 9.62 -14.37 7.83
CA GLY A 156 9.58 -14.10 9.27
C GLY A 156 8.22 -14.38 9.91
N ALA A 157 8.03 -13.88 11.14
CA ALA A 157 6.78 -13.95 11.89
C ALA A 157 5.80 -12.80 11.58
N ASP A 158 6.22 -11.87 10.73
CA ASP A 158 5.56 -10.61 10.38
C ASP A 158 4.74 -10.69 9.09
N SER A 159 4.51 -11.89 8.54
CA SER A 159 3.74 -12.11 7.31
C SER A 159 2.41 -11.36 7.25
N SER A 160 1.62 -11.36 8.33
CA SER A 160 0.33 -10.67 8.36
C SER A 160 0.47 -9.15 8.20
N VAL A 161 1.52 -8.57 8.78
CA VAL A 161 1.85 -7.14 8.62
C VAL A 161 2.18 -6.85 7.15
N ARG A 162 2.92 -7.73 6.48
CA ARG A 162 3.29 -7.53 5.06
C ARG A 162 2.11 -7.63 4.11
N VAL A 163 1.18 -8.53 4.41
CA VAL A 163 -0.09 -8.60 3.67
C VAL A 163 -0.87 -7.31 3.86
N GLN A 164 -1.00 -6.83 5.09
CA GLN A 164 -1.69 -5.58 5.38
C GLN A 164 -1.04 -4.40 4.63
N GLN A 165 0.29 -4.28 4.65
CA GLN A 165 1.03 -3.26 3.90
C GLN A 165 0.79 -3.35 2.38
N LEU A 166 0.75 -4.57 1.81
CA LEU A 166 0.43 -4.76 0.39
C LEU A 166 -0.98 -4.27 0.07
N LEU A 167 -1.97 -4.57 0.93
CA LEU A 167 -3.35 -4.11 0.74
C LEU A 167 -3.49 -2.59 0.88
N GLU A 168 -2.75 -1.98 1.81
CA GLU A 168 -2.68 -0.52 1.95
C GLU A 168 -2.10 0.14 0.70
N ILE A 169 -1.02 -0.41 0.14
CA ILE A 169 -0.47 0.04 -1.14
C ILE A 169 -1.52 -0.04 -2.25
N VAL A 170 -2.24 -1.16 -2.37
CA VAL A 170 -3.27 -1.33 -3.42
C VAL A 170 -4.40 -0.32 -3.26
N SER A 171 -4.73 0.06 -2.02
CA SER A 171 -5.83 0.98 -1.72
C SER A 171 -5.62 2.40 -2.24
N VAL A 172 -4.36 2.78 -2.48
CA VAL A 172 -3.98 4.12 -2.97
C VAL A 172 -3.58 4.14 -4.44
N VAL A 173 -3.62 2.99 -5.13
CA VAL A 173 -3.36 2.90 -6.58
C VAL A 173 -4.50 3.55 -7.35
N GLN A 174 -4.14 4.46 -8.26
CA GLN A 174 -5.07 5.18 -9.12
C GLN A 174 -4.57 5.18 -10.57
N ALA A 175 -5.49 5.32 -11.52
CA ALA A 175 -5.16 5.60 -12.91
C ALA A 175 -4.68 7.05 -13.08
N ILE A 176 -3.66 7.26 -13.92
CA ILE A 176 -3.32 8.61 -14.39
C ILE A 176 -4.43 9.10 -15.32
N GLY A 177 -5.00 10.28 -15.05
CA GLY A 177 -6.06 10.89 -15.87
C GLY A 177 -7.48 10.36 -15.61
N GLY A 178 -7.66 9.45 -14.65
CA GLY A 178 -8.97 9.03 -14.17
C GLY A 178 -9.60 10.10 -13.29
N GLY A 179 -10.28 11.08 -13.90
CA GLY A 179 -11.26 11.88 -13.19
C GLY A 179 -12.29 10.93 -12.55
N ALA A 180 -12.74 11.25 -11.33
CA ALA A 180 -13.78 10.49 -10.63
C ALA A 180 -14.90 10.09 -11.61
N PRO A 181 -15.44 8.85 -11.54
CA PRO A 181 -16.58 8.49 -12.37
C PRO A 181 -17.63 9.57 -12.18
N ALA A 182 -18.03 10.21 -13.28
CA ALA A 182 -19.20 11.08 -13.26
C ALA A 182 -20.32 10.26 -12.62
N ALA A 183 -20.84 10.74 -11.50
CA ALA A 183 -22.05 10.19 -10.91
C ALA A 183 -23.19 10.39 -11.93
N GLY A 184 -23.38 9.43 -12.83
CA GLY A 184 -24.58 9.31 -13.66
C GLY A 184 -25.63 8.58 -12.82
N GLU A 185 -26.68 9.27 -12.41
CA GLU A 185 -27.95 9.50 -13.14
C GLU A 185 -28.88 8.27 -13.07
#